data_AF-A0A0C9Y589-F1
#
_entry.id   AF-A0A0C9Y589-F1
#
_cell.length_a   1.000
_cell.length_b   1.000
_cell.length_c   1.000
_cell.angle_alpha   90.00
_cell.angle_beta   90.00
_cell.angle_gamma   90.00
#
_symmetry.space_group_name_H-M   'P 1'
#
loop_
_entity.id
_entity.type
_entity.pdbx_description
1 polymer ?
#
loop_
_entity_poly.entity_id
_entity_poly.type
_entity_poly.pdbx_seq_one_letter_code
_entity_poly.pdbx_strand_id
1 'polypeptide(L)'
;MSQHFDDMEDEHEHAGIVDKSPFADQEIWELGQWLVNNVNQQATEDFLRLPIVSQPFIHTCTQTSYQSKYMLMKFINKLPTGPEWRCELIRVHGDRDEHGEPEEPDDEDNVEELELWMCDPIACMKELIGNPGLKGNIAYTPEKVYTDHQAKTQQYDKMWTGDWWWNTQVSMQVKQMDKLA
;
A
#
# COMPACT_ATOMS: atom_id res chain seq x y z
N MET A 1 18.61 -13.33 4.08
CA MET A 1 17.55 -12.56 3.39
C MET A 1 16.17 -12.88 3.95
N SER A 2 15.75 -14.16 4.08
CA SER A 2 14.46 -14.51 4.73
C SER A 2 14.31 -13.87 6.12
N GLN A 3 15.30 -14.05 6.99
CA GLN A 3 15.25 -13.55 8.36
C GLN A 3 15.06 -12.03 8.48
N HIS A 4 15.55 -11.25 7.51
CA HIS A 4 15.36 -9.79 7.52
C HIS A 4 13.93 -9.38 7.19
N PHE A 5 13.23 -10.16 6.36
CA PHE A 5 11.82 -9.94 6.06
C PHE A 5 10.94 -10.46 7.19
N ASP A 6 11.31 -11.59 7.79
CA ASP A 6 10.65 -12.11 9.00
C ASP A 6 10.75 -11.08 10.14
N ASP A 7 11.91 -10.43 10.33
CA ASP A 7 12.08 -9.34 11.31
C ASP A 7 11.21 -8.11 10.99
N MET A 8 11.05 -7.73 9.72
CA MET A 8 10.16 -6.61 9.31
C MET A 8 8.68 -6.96 9.52
N GLU A 9 8.29 -8.20 9.25
CA GLU A 9 6.95 -8.71 9.53
C GLU A 9 6.66 -8.67 11.04
N ASP A 10 7.62 -9.09 11.88
CA ASP A 10 7.49 -9.06 13.34
C ASP A 10 7.43 -7.63 13.90
N GLU A 11 8.18 -6.67 13.33
CA GLU A 11 8.08 -5.24 13.68
C GLU A 11 6.69 -4.67 13.37
N HIS A 12 6.13 -5.03 12.21
CA HIS A 12 4.78 -4.63 11.82
C HIS A 12 3.67 -5.43 12.52
N GLU A 13 3.94 -6.66 13.01
CA GLU A 13 3.04 -7.48 13.83
C GLU A 13 3.02 -7.01 15.30
N HIS A 14 4.12 -6.46 15.82
CA HIS A 14 4.14 -5.70 17.08
C HIS A 14 3.45 -4.34 16.94
N ALA A 15 3.52 -3.72 15.77
CA ALA A 15 2.62 -2.65 15.35
C ALA A 15 1.26 -3.17 14.81
N GLY A 16 1.00 -4.48 14.95
CA GLY A 16 0.02 -5.29 14.23
C GLY A 16 -1.39 -5.24 14.78
N ILE A 17 -1.79 -4.07 15.20
CA ILE A 17 -3.16 -3.61 15.06
C ILE A 17 -2.97 -2.40 14.17
N VAL A 18 -3.54 -2.38 12.95
CA VAL A 18 -3.74 -1.14 12.16
C VAL A 18 -3.92 -0.06 13.18
N ASP A 19 -2.95 0.85 13.37
CA ASP A 19 -2.99 1.71 14.53
C ASP A 19 -4.26 2.54 14.37
N LYS A 20 -5.31 2.11 15.08
CA LYS A 20 -6.64 2.68 15.00
C LYS A 20 -6.62 4.03 15.68
N SER A 21 -5.49 4.45 16.25
CA SER A 21 -5.21 5.84 16.50
C SER A 21 -5.50 6.65 15.22
N PRO A 22 -6.31 7.72 15.31
CA PRO A 22 -6.68 8.44 16.54
C PRO A 22 -8.01 8.00 17.21
N PHE A 23 -8.67 6.94 16.75
CA PHE A 23 -9.95 6.46 17.31
C PHE A 23 -9.75 5.89 18.73
N ALA A 24 -10.72 6.17 19.61
CA ALA A 24 -10.62 5.85 21.03
C ALA A 24 -10.74 4.35 21.33
N ASP A 25 -11.55 3.64 20.53
CA ASP A 25 -11.80 2.22 20.66
C ASP A 25 -12.25 1.61 19.32
N GLN A 26 -12.42 0.28 19.33
CA GLN A 26 -12.80 -0.52 18.17
C GLN A 26 -14.22 -0.22 17.66
N GLU A 27 -15.18 -0.02 18.56
CA GLU A 27 -16.59 0.19 18.19
C GLU A 27 -16.75 1.53 17.44
N ILE A 28 -16.03 2.55 17.91
CA ILE A 28 -15.97 3.87 17.30
C ILE A 28 -15.22 3.81 15.96
N TRP A 29 -14.15 3.02 15.85
CA TRP A 29 -13.51 2.75 14.54
C TRP A 29 -14.48 2.12 13.53
N GLU A 30 -15.18 1.05 13.93
CA GLU A 30 -16.12 0.32 13.06
C GLU A 30 -17.28 1.21 12.61
N LEU A 31 -17.82 2.06 13.49
CA LEU A 31 -18.82 3.04 13.12
C LEU A 31 -18.29 4.04 12.07
N GLY A 32 -17.09 4.57 12.29
CA GLY A 32 -16.44 5.48 11.32
C GLY A 32 -16.25 4.82 9.96
N GLN A 33 -15.70 3.61 9.94
CA GLN A 33 -15.51 2.81 8.73
C GLN A 33 -16.84 2.53 8.02
N TRP A 34 -17.89 2.15 8.76
CA TRP A 34 -19.20 1.89 8.19
C TRP A 34 -19.83 3.14 7.57
N LEU A 35 -19.76 4.28 8.25
CA LEU A 35 -20.27 5.56 7.74
C LEU A 35 -19.59 5.95 6.43
N VAL A 36 -18.26 5.85 6.37
CA VAL A 36 -17.49 6.18 5.15
C VAL A 36 -17.85 5.29 3.97
N ASN A 37 -18.04 4.00 4.21
CA ASN A 37 -18.26 3.03 3.14
C ASN A 37 -19.71 2.95 2.67
N ASN A 38 -20.68 3.33 3.51
CA ASN A 38 -22.09 3.04 3.26
C ASN A 38 -23.00 4.27 3.24
N VAL A 39 -22.54 5.44 3.71
CA VAL A 39 -23.39 6.61 3.91
C VAL A 39 -22.83 7.82 3.17
N ASN A 40 -23.70 8.60 2.53
CA ASN A 40 -23.29 9.83 1.87
C ASN A 40 -22.87 10.91 2.88
N GLN A 41 -22.18 11.93 2.39
CA GLN A 41 -21.60 12.98 3.24
C GLN A 41 -22.65 13.78 4.04
N GLN A 42 -23.83 14.01 3.47
CA GLN A 42 -24.89 14.78 4.13
C GLN A 42 -25.55 13.96 5.24
N ALA A 43 -25.93 12.73 4.94
CA ALA A 43 -26.52 11.81 5.92
C ALA A 43 -25.56 11.48 7.06
N THR A 44 -24.25 11.42 6.79
CA THR A 44 -23.22 11.27 7.83
C THR A 44 -23.21 12.47 8.79
N GLU A 45 -23.26 13.69 8.25
CA GLU A 45 -23.31 14.91 9.07
C GLU A 45 -24.61 14.97 9.90
N ASP A 46 -25.75 14.64 9.31
CA ASP A 46 -27.04 14.64 9.99
C ASP A 46 -27.09 13.58 11.10
N PHE A 47 -26.56 12.38 10.85
CA PHE A 47 -26.44 11.31 11.83
C PHE A 47 -25.60 11.73 13.04
N LEU A 48 -24.40 12.28 12.80
CA LEU A 48 -23.49 12.70 13.88
C LEU A 48 -24.06 13.85 14.73
N ARG A 49 -24.99 14.63 14.18
CA ARG A 49 -25.71 15.71 14.90
C ARG A 49 -26.90 15.23 15.72
N LEU A 50 -27.34 13.97 15.56
CA LEU A 50 -28.47 13.47 16.33
C LEU A 50 -28.16 13.59 17.84
N PRO A 51 -29.12 14.04 18.67
CA PRO A 51 -28.91 14.19 20.11
C PRO A 51 -28.40 12.92 20.80
N ILE A 52 -28.84 11.75 20.34
CA ILE A 52 -28.41 10.45 20.86
C ILE A 52 -26.93 10.14 20.59
N VAL A 53 -26.35 10.74 19.54
CA VAL A 53 -24.94 10.55 19.14
C VAL A 53 -24.04 11.66 19.68
N SER A 54 -24.54 12.89 19.76
CA SER A 54 -23.75 14.09 20.07
C SER A 54 -23.77 14.51 21.55
N GLN A 55 -24.73 14.04 22.37
CA GLN A 55 -24.87 14.52 23.74
C GLN A 55 -24.05 13.70 24.76
N PRO A 56 -23.14 14.33 25.53
CA PRO A 56 -22.28 13.65 26.50
C PRO A 56 -22.99 13.22 27.80
N PHE A 57 -24.23 13.67 28.04
CA PHE A 57 -24.97 13.41 29.28
C PHE A 57 -25.78 12.11 29.26
N ILE A 58 -25.94 11.50 28.09
CA ILE A 58 -26.56 10.18 27.96
C ILE A 58 -25.40 9.20 27.87
N HIS A 59 -25.29 8.27 28.82
CA HIS A 59 -24.33 7.14 28.80
C HIS A 59 -24.66 6.15 27.66
N THR A 60 -24.89 6.64 26.45
CA THR A 60 -25.01 5.80 25.26
C THR A 60 -23.62 5.56 24.73
N CYS A 61 -23.34 4.32 24.32
CA CYS A 61 -22.02 3.80 23.92
C CYS A 61 -21.42 4.45 22.66
N THR A 62 -21.83 5.67 22.29
CA THR A 62 -21.52 6.32 21.02
C THR A 62 -20.95 7.71 21.21
N GLN A 63 -20.16 7.94 22.28
CA GLN A 63 -19.37 9.17 22.40
C GLN A 63 -18.23 9.12 21.38
N THR A 64 -18.58 9.38 20.12
CA THR A 64 -17.63 9.46 19.02
C THR A 64 -16.66 10.61 19.29
N SER A 65 -15.37 10.33 19.12
CA SER A 65 -14.31 11.35 19.16
C SER A 65 -14.42 12.38 18.02
N TYR A 66 -15.31 12.13 17.06
CA TYR A 66 -15.65 12.98 15.93
C TYR A 66 -17.14 13.35 15.94
N GLN A 67 -17.48 14.56 16.39
CA GLN A 67 -18.88 15.01 16.46
C GLN A 67 -19.40 15.64 15.14
N SER A 68 -18.65 15.52 14.06
CA SER A 68 -19.02 16.01 12.74
C SER A 68 -18.30 15.23 11.66
N LYS A 69 -18.81 15.29 10.43
CA LYS A 69 -18.14 14.76 9.24
C LYS A 69 -16.73 15.34 9.10
N TYR A 70 -16.57 16.64 9.35
CA TYR A 70 -15.26 17.28 9.27
C TYR A 70 -14.27 16.64 10.24
N MET A 71 -14.68 16.41 11.49
CA MET A 71 -13.82 15.73 12.46
C MET A 71 -13.57 14.28 12.07
N LEU A 72 -14.56 13.56 11.56
CA LEU A 72 -14.38 12.19 11.07
C LEU A 72 -13.32 12.13 9.97
N MET A 73 -13.40 13.02 8.97
CA MET A 73 -12.40 13.10 7.91
C MET A 73 -11.02 13.48 8.43
N LYS A 74 -10.95 14.35 9.44
CA LYS A 74 -9.68 14.68 10.12
C LYS A 74 -9.09 13.48 10.86
N PHE A 75 -9.92 12.60 11.41
CA PHE A 75 -9.48 11.35 12.05
C PHE A 75 -8.99 10.35 10.99
N ILE A 76 -9.72 10.22 9.88
CA ILE A 76 -9.33 9.35 8.76
C ILE A 76 -7.98 9.79 8.18
N ASN A 77 -7.78 11.09 7.97
CA ASN A 77 -6.52 11.62 7.43
C ASN A 77 -5.32 11.45 8.37
N LYS A 78 -5.55 11.08 9.64
CA LYS A 78 -4.49 10.79 10.62
C LYS A 78 -4.17 9.31 10.73
N LEU A 79 -4.98 8.44 10.11
CA LEU A 79 -4.66 7.02 10.05
C LEU A 79 -3.30 6.85 9.38
N PRO A 80 -2.55 5.81 9.75
CA PRO A 80 -1.34 5.44 9.03
C PRO A 80 -1.64 5.32 7.54
N THR A 81 -1.06 6.21 6.75
CA THR A 81 -1.08 6.12 5.30
C THR A 81 0.18 5.38 4.83
N GLY A 82 0.11 4.84 3.63
CA GLY A 82 1.27 4.26 2.98
C GLY A 82 2.35 5.29 2.66
N PRO A 83 3.33 4.97 1.81
CA PRO A 83 4.51 5.80 1.68
C PRO A 83 4.13 7.06 0.89
N GLU A 84 4.84 8.15 1.19
CA GLU A 84 4.47 9.47 0.71
C GLU A 84 4.49 9.55 -0.82
N TRP A 85 3.39 10.03 -1.38
CA TRP A 85 3.29 10.36 -2.81
C TRP A 85 3.86 11.75 -3.06
N ARG A 86 4.72 11.85 -4.08
CA ARG A 86 5.22 13.10 -4.64
C ARG A 86 4.63 13.29 -6.02
N CYS A 87 4.21 14.52 -6.31
CA CYS A 87 3.74 14.92 -7.63
C CYS A 87 4.73 15.94 -8.20
N GLU A 88 5.27 15.64 -9.37
CA GLU A 88 6.15 16.54 -10.13
C GLU A 88 5.50 16.84 -11.48
N LEU A 89 5.50 18.11 -11.89
CA LEU A 89 5.05 18.49 -13.22
C LEU A 89 6.21 18.26 -14.20
N ILE A 90 6.01 17.40 -15.18
CA ILE A 90 7.00 17.13 -16.22
C ILE A 90 6.52 17.69 -17.55
N ARG A 91 7.47 18.15 -18.37
CA ARG A 91 7.24 18.60 -19.74
C ARG A 91 7.68 17.50 -20.69
N VAL A 92 6.77 17.00 -21.52
CA VAL A 92 7.03 15.95 -22.50
C VAL A 92 6.84 16.54 -23.89
N HIS A 93 7.83 16.32 -24.77
CA HIS A 93 7.76 16.73 -26.16
C HIS A 93 7.08 15.63 -26.98
N GLY A 94 6.16 16.02 -27.87
CA GLY A 94 5.62 15.09 -28.86
C GLY A 94 6.70 14.61 -29.82
N ASP A 95 6.58 13.39 -30.31
CA ASP A 95 7.51 12.83 -31.32
C ASP A 95 7.07 13.15 -32.75
N ARG A 96 5.87 13.72 -32.92
CA ARG A 96 5.23 14.02 -34.20
C ARG A 96 4.35 15.25 -34.15
N ASP A 97 4.19 15.89 -35.29
CA ASP A 97 3.31 17.04 -35.49
C ASP A 97 1.84 16.65 -35.73
N GLU A 98 0.99 17.66 -35.89
CA GLU A 98 -0.43 17.51 -36.24
C GLU A 98 -0.67 16.75 -37.58
N HIS A 99 0.38 16.54 -38.38
CA HIS A 99 0.37 15.83 -39.64
C HIS A 99 1.04 14.44 -39.57
N GLY A 100 1.62 14.07 -38.42
CA GLY A 100 2.27 12.78 -38.18
C GLY A 100 3.73 12.71 -38.64
N GLU A 101 4.35 13.83 -38.98
CA GLU A 101 5.76 13.91 -39.37
C GLU A 101 6.65 14.10 -38.13
N PRO A 102 7.91 13.61 -38.14
CA PRO A 102 8.82 13.79 -37.02
C PRO A 102 9.15 15.27 -36.82
N GLU A 103 8.93 15.78 -35.60
CA GLU A 103 9.16 17.19 -35.30
C GLU A 103 10.63 17.55 -35.05
N GLU A 104 10.94 18.83 -35.25
CA GLU A 104 12.25 19.38 -34.93
C GLU A 104 12.44 19.49 -33.40
N PRO A 105 13.67 19.30 -32.87
CA PRO A 105 13.91 19.11 -31.42
C PRO A 105 13.58 20.28 -30.48
N ASP A 106 13.12 21.42 -30.99
CA ASP A 106 13.00 22.69 -30.25
C ASP A 106 11.65 23.39 -30.47
N ASP A 107 10.60 22.67 -30.89
CA ASP A 107 9.25 23.25 -30.97
C ASP A 107 8.63 23.40 -29.57
N GLU A 108 8.49 24.64 -29.10
CA GLU A 108 7.85 24.96 -27.81
C GLU A 108 6.33 24.74 -27.84
N ASP A 109 5.71 24.70 -29.03
CA ASP A 109 4.27 24.56 -29.20
C ASP A 109 3.81 23.08 -29.14
N ASN A 110 4.73 22.11 -29.17
CA ASN A 110 4.45 20.68 -29.00
C ASN A 110 4.95 20.10 -27.66
N VAL A 111 4.69 20.83 -26.58
CA VAL A 111 5.00 20.38 -25.22
C VAL A 111 3.73 20.15 -24.42
N GLU A 112 3.57 18.93 -23.89
CA GLU A 112 2.52 18.58 -22.95
C GLU A 112 3.06 18.64 -21.52
N GLU A 113 2.33 19.30 -20.62
CA GLU A 113 2.58 19.26 -19.18
C GLU A 113 1.79 18.12 -18.54
N LEU A 114 2.51 17.18 -17.92
CA LEU A 114 1.93 16.00 -17.27
C LEU A 114 2.25 15.98 -15.78
N GLU A 115 1.29 15.53 -14.97
CA GLU A 115 1.51 15.24 -13.56
C GLU A 115 2.14 13.85 -13.39
N LEU A 116 3.40 13.79 -12.95
CA LEU A 116 4.06 12.55 -12.59
C LEU A 116 3.91 12.30 -11.09
N TRP A 117 3.06 11.32 -10.75
CA TRP A 117 2.88 10.84 -9.40
C TRP A 117 3.84 9.69 -9.11
N MET A 118 4.71 9.86 -8.11
CA MET A 118 5.76 8.91 -7.76
C MET A 118 5.86 8.71 -6.25
N CYS A 119 6.24 7.49 -5.85
CA CYS A 119 6.42 7.09 -4.46
C CYS A 119 7.80 6.42 -4.30
N ASP A 120 8.40 6.44 -3.11
CA ASP A 120 9.67 5.73 -2.88
C ASP A 120 9.43 4.20 -3.01
N PRO A 121 10.00 3.54 -4.04
CA PRO A 121 9.76 2.12 -4.27
C PRO A 121 10.25 1.25 -3.10
N ILE A 122 11.28 1.68 -2.36
CA ILE A 122 11.77 0.93 -1.20
C ILE A 122 10.76 1.01 -0.06
N ALA A 123 10.19 2.19 0.18
CA ALA A 123 9.15 2.37 1.19
C ALA A 123 7.87 1.60 0.84
N CYS A 124 7.45 1.61 -0.43
CA CYS A 124 6.35 0.78 -0.92
C CYS A 124 6.58 -0.71 -0.66
N MET A 125 7.77 -1.21 -0.99
CA MET A 125 8.10 -2.62 -0.76
C MET A 125 8.09 -2.96 0.73
N LYS A 126 8.64 -2.11 1.60
CA LYS A 126 8.63 -2.34 3.05
C LYS A 126 7.21 -2.44 3.60
N GLU A 127 6.31 -1.55 3.20
CA GLU A 127 4.91 -1.60 3.64
C GLU A 127 4.19 -2.84 3.12
N LEU A 128 4.37 -3.19 1.84
CA LEU A 128 3.74 -4.38 1.27
C LEU A 128 4.21 -5.66 1.96
N ILE A 129 5.52 -5.77 2.20
CA ILE A 129 6.13 -6.94 2.84
C ILE A 129 5.76 -7.01 4.31
N GLY A 130 5.77 -5.87 5.01
CA GLY A 130 5.40 -5.79 6.42
C GLY A 130 3.90 -5.94 6.68
N ASN A 131 3.04 -5.97 5.65
CA ASN A 131 1.60 -6.05 5.83
C ASN A 131 1.17 -7.46 6.33
N PRO A 132 0.66 -7.60 7.57
CA PRO A 132 0.28 -8.91 8.11
C PRO A 132 -0.86 -9.57 7.31
N GLY A 133 -1.70 -8.79 6.63
CA GLY A 133 -2.76 -9.30 5.76
C GLY A 133 -2.24 -10.01 4.50
N LEU A 134 -0.97 -9.78 4.15
CA LEU A 134 -0.28 -10.45 3.04
C LEU A 134 0.65 -11.57 3.52
N LYS A 135 0.77 -11.79 4.84
CA LYS A 135 1.60 -12.85 5.43
C LYS A 135 1.20 -14.22 4.86
N GLY A 136 2.19 -14.99 4.42
CA GLY A 136 1.99 -16.30 3.78
C GLY A 136 1.45 -16.25 2.33
N ASN A 137 1.10 -15.07 1.82
CA ASN A 137 0.67 -14.87 0.43
C ASN A 137 1.78 -14.32 -0.48
N ILE A 138 2.94 -13.98 0.09
CA ILE A 138 4.10 -13.47 -0.64
C ILE A 138 5.22 -14.52 -0.58
N ALA A 139 5.83 -14.81 -1.73
CA ALA A 139 6.98 -15.70 -1.84
C ALA A 139 8.28 -14.89 -1.94
N TYR A 140 9.18 -15.08 -0.97
CA TYR A 140 10.50 -14.41 -0.90
C TYR A 140 11.67 -15.31 -1.30
N THR A 141 11.39 -16.59 -1.49
CA THR A 141 12.37 -17.61 -1.85
C THR A 141 11.87 -18.43 -3.02
N PRO A 142 12.75 -18.83 -3.94
CA PRO A 142 12.39 -19.67 -5.05
C PRO A 142 12.08 -21.06 -4.53
N GLU A 143 11.09 -21.69 -5.13
CA GLU A 143 10.69 -23.06 -4.79
C GLU A 143 10.36 -23.81 -6.06
N LYS A 144 10.85 -25.06 -6.14
CA LYS A 144 10.59 -25.93 -7.26
C LYS A 144 9.29 -26.68 -7.02
N VAL A 145 8.25 -26.22 -7.70
CA VAL A 145 6.94 -26.87 -7.70
C VAL A 145 6.89 -27.87 -8.84
N TYR A 146 6.42 -29.09 -8.57
CA TYR A 146 6.31 -30.17 -9.55
C TYR A 146 4.88 -30.65 -9.68
N THR A 147 4.46 -30.99 -10.90
CA THR A 147 3.09 -31.48 -11.17
C THR A 147 2.92 -32.97 -10.87
N ASP A 148 4.01 -33.68 -10.59
CA ASP A 148 4.04 -35.11 -10.34
C ASP A 148 4.89 -35.46 -9.12
N HIS A 149 4.53 -36.56 -8.44
CA HIS A 149 5.25 -37.03 -7.24
C HIS A 149 6.69 -37.50 -7.53
N GLN A 150 7.05 -37.73 -8.80
CA GLN A 150 8.40 -38.14 -9.20
C GLN A 150 9.29 -36.93 -9.51
N ALA A 151 8.78 -35.70 -9.37
CA ALA A 151 9.47 -34.45 -9.68
C ALA A 151 10.06 -34.40 -11.11
N LYS A 152 9.38 -35.02 -12.09
CA LYS A 152 9.85 -35.04 -13.49
C LYS A 152 9.44 -33.79 -14.27
N THR A 153 8.29 -33.22 -13.94
CA THR A 153 7.73 -32.06 -14.65
C THR A 153 7.61 -30.90 -13.67
N GLN A 154 8.51 -29.92 -13.80
CA GLN A 154 8.46 -28.70 -13.00
C GLN A 154 7.40 -27.74 -13.56
N GLN A 155 6.68 -27.08 -12.66
CA GLN A 155 5.66 -26.10 -12.98
C GLN A 155 6.26 -24.68 -12.95
N TYR A 156 6.05 -23.94 -14.04
CA TYR A 156 6.48 -22.56 -14.21
C TYR A 156 5.25 -21.66 -14.33
N ASP A 157 4.67 -21.25 -13.20
CA ASP A 157 3.46 -20.39 -13.16
C ASP A 157 3.74 -19.04 -12.49
N LYS A 158 4.71 -18.99 -11.57
CA LYS A 158 5.11 -17.77 -10.86
C LYS A 158 6.59 -17.54 -11.05
N MET A 159 7.01 -16.28 -10.90
CA MET A 159 8.42 -15.90 -11.04
C MET A 159 9.31 -16.72 -10.08
N TRP A 160 8.84 -17.00 -8.86
CA TRP A 160 9.57 -17.77 -7.83
C TRP A 160 9.65 -19.28 -8.10
N THR A 161 8.86 -19.82 -9.04
CA THR A 161 9.01 -21.22 -9.48
C THR A 161 9.97 -21.39 -10.66
N GLY A 162 10.48 -20.27 -11.18
CA GLY A 162 11.42 -20.20 -12.30
C GLY A 162 12.87 -20.49 -11.91
N ASP A 163 13.58 -21.20 -12.79
CA ASP A 163 15.01 -21.47 -12.63
C ASP A 163 15.84 -20.19 -12.55
N TRP A 164 15.40 -19.12 -13.22
CA TRP A 164 16.09 -17.83 -13.18
C TRP A 164 16.20 -17.27 -11.76
N TRP A 165 15.12 -17.29 -10.98
CA TRP A 165 15.14 -16.77 -9.61
C TRP A 165 16.01 -17.69 -8.73
N TRP A 166 15.88 -19.01 -8.88
CA TRP A 166 16.74 -19.98 -8.20
C TRP A 166 18.23 -19.71 -8.43
N ASN A 167 18.64 -19.62 -9.69
CA ASN A 167 20.03 -19.38 -10.06
C ASN A 167 20.53 -18.03 -9.56
N THR A 168 19.69 -17.00 -9.64
CA THR A 168 20.02 -15.66 -9.15
C THR A 168 20.28 -15.67 -7.64
N GLN A 169 19.39 -16.28 -6.85
CA GLN A 169 19.48 -16.26 -5.39
C GLN A 169 20.61 -17.14 -4.86
N VAL A 170 20.87 -18.30 -5.47
CA VAL A 170 22.04 -19.15 -5.17
C VAL A 170 23.34 -18.40 -5.50
N SER A 171 23.41 -17.71 -6.64
CA SER A 171 24.60 -16.95 -7.03
C SER A 171 24.91 -15.76 -6.10
N MET A 172 23.89 -15.17 -5.48
CA MET A 172 24.04 -14.09 -4.50
C MET A 172 24.52 -14.60 -3.14
N GLN A 173 24.09 -15.78 -2.70
CA GLN A 173 24.52 -16.38 -1.43
C GLN A 173 26.00 -16.76 -1.47
N VAL A 174 26.49 -17.32 -2.58
CA VAL A 174 27.91 -17.67 -2.75
C VAL A 174 28.80 -16.42 -2.61
N LYS A 175 28.41 -15.29 -3.24
CA LYS A 175 29.15 -14.02 -3.15
C LYS A 175 29.16 -13.39 -1.76
N GLN A 176 28.17 -13.68 -0.92
CA GLN A 176 28.13 -13.20 0.46
C GLN A 176 29.09 -14.00 1.36
N MET A 177 29.22 -15.31 1.14
CA MET A 177 30.15 -16.16 1.89
C MET A 177 31.61 -15.83 1.57
N ASP A 178 31.92 -15.53 0.30
CA ASP A 178 33.28 -15.16 -0.13
C ASP A 178 33.74 -13.78 0.39
N LYS A 179 32.82 -12.90 0.80
CA LYS A 179 33.14 -11.59 1.41
C LYS A 179 33.36 -11.64 2.93
N LEU A 180 33.02 -12.76 3.56
CA LEU A 180 33.10 -12.98 5.00
C LEU A 180 34.24 -13.95 5.39
N ALA A 181 35.00 -14.44 4.40
CA ALA A 181 36.20 -15.27 4.55
C ALA A 181 37.46 -14.44 4.26
#